data_AF-A0A2W4VZJ0-F1
#
_entry.id   AF-A0A2W4VZJ0-F1
#
_cell.length_a   1.000
_cell.length_b   1.000
_cell.length_c   1.000
_cell.angle_alpha   90.00
_cell.angle_beta   90.00
_cell.angle_gamma   90.00
#
_symmetry.space_group_name_H-M   'P 1'
#
loop_
_entity.id
_entity.type
_entity.pdbx_description
1 polymer ?
#
loop_
_entity_poly.entity_id
_entity_poly.type
_entity_poly.pdbx_seq_one_letter_code
_entity_poly.pdbx_strand_id
1 'polypeptide(L)'
;MLDQPFDVFLCHNNEDKPAVIKIAQQLQRNNIKPWLDSWELRPGFPWQRALEEQISQIRSAAIFIGPNGIGPWQNQEIDAFLREFVRRKCPVIPIMLSNAPSRPTLPVFLNAMMWVDFRQLDPDPLHQLIWGITGENKSTKSQPIAKQSRSKETRETLSTLSLESQLETFKFQYTQLKSSKRKLFPFGTNLEFYKTQRQARYFLEDLGGGIDLEMVLIPSPAENASEVESQFSSIKPDSPIASEIFMSKYPITQSQWKAVSRFPEIDHQLLESPSKFTGKDLPVESISLFDAIEFCRRLAKKFNCNYRLPTEAEWEYACRGGTKTKFNFGDAIDTSCANFLDERSGSGAKSTTLVGHFAYPNCFGLYDMHGNVYEWCLNQGKESLGVIRGGSWRDLANGCSSSHRRKRDGREKSDFIGFRIFCSD
;
A
#
# COMPACT_ATOMS: atom_id res chain seq x y z
N MET A 1 30.02 -7.94 19.65
CA MET A 1 29.10 -9.03 19.23
C MET A 1 29.54 -9.40 17.82
N LEU A 2 29.86 -10.67 17.57
CA LEU A 2 30.22 -11.11 16.21
C LEU A 2 28.97 -10.96 15.33
N ASP A 3 29.05 -10.19 14.24
CA ASP A 3 27.97 -10.09 13.26
C ASP A 3 27.63 -11.49 12.77
N GLN A 4 26.35 -11.85 12.83
CA GLN A 4 25.90 -13.15 12.34
C GLN A 4 26.04 -13.18 10.81
N PRO A 5 26.51 -14.32 10.24
CA PRO A 5 26.71 -14.43 8.80
C PRO A 5 25.38 -14.36 8.04
N PHE A 6 25.41 -13.86 6.80
CA PHE A 6 24.27 -13.85 5.90
C PHE A 6 23.91 -15.27 5.44
N ASP A 7 22.61 -15.52 5.25
CA ASP A 7 22.09 -16.83 4.86
C ASP A 7 22.18 -17.04 3.35
N VAL A 8 21.97 -15.98 2.57
CA VAL A 8 21.89 -16.05 1.11
C VAL A 8 22.51 -14.82 0.44
N PHE A 9 23.26 -15.05 -0.63
CA PHE A 9 23.75 -13.99 -1.52
C PHE A 9 22.76 -13.75 -2.66
N LEU A 10 22.27 -12.52 -2.85
CA LEU A 10 21.29 -12.19 -3.88
C LEU A 10 21.96 -11.60 -5.12
N CYS A 11 22.20 -12.42 -6.14
CA CYS A 11 22.74 -11.93 -7.39
C CYS A 11 21.70 -11.62 -8.45
N HIS A 12 21.87 -10.45 -9.09
CA HIS A 12 20.88 -9.91 -10.00
C HIS A 12 21.49 -8.90 -10.99
N ASN A 13 20.77 -8.62 -12.07
CA ASN A 13 21.05 -7.47 -12.94
C ASN A 13 20.63 -6.17 -12.22
N ASN A 14 21.40 -5.09 -12.37
CA ASN A 14 21.03 -3.77 -11.85
C ASN A 14 19.61 -3.32 -12.27
N GLU A 15 19.18 -3.65 -13.49
CA GLU A 15 17.82 -3.35 -13.97
C GLU A 15 16.72 -4.11 -13.20
N ASP A 16 17.07 -5.27 -12.64
CA ASP A 16 16.14 -6.14 -11.90
C ASP A 16 16.16 -5.85 -10.39
N LYS A 17 17.04 -4.94 -9.94
CA LYS A 17 17.23 -4.56 -8.53
C LYS A 17 15.93 -4.19 -7.82
N PRO A 18 14.98 -3.43 -8.41
CA PRO A 18 13.72 -3.14 -7.74
C PRO A 18 12.90 -4.40 -7.37
N ALA A 19 12.88 -5.42 -8.24
CA ALA A 19 12.18 -6.67 -7.97
C ALA A 19 12.93 -7.53 -6.94
N VAL A 20 14.25 -7.56 -7.02
CA VAL A 20 15.11 -8.31 -6.09
C VAL A 20 15.02 -7.74 -4.68
N ILE A 21 14.96 -6.42 -4.52
CA ILE A 21 14.74 -5.76 -3.21
C ILE A 21 13.45 -6.24 -2.56
N LYS A 22 12.35 -6.35 -3.32
CA LYS A 22 11.06 -6.84 -2.80
C LYS A 22 11.18 -8.27 -2.26
N ILE A 23 11.85 -9.16 -3.00
CA ILE A 23 12.07 -10.55 -2.58
C ILE A 23 13.03 -10.61 -1.40
N ALA A 24 14.08 -9.79 -1.37
CA ALA A 24 15.02 -9.67 -0.26
C ALA A 24 14.31 -9.28 1.05
N GLN A 25 13.39 -8.32 0.98
CA GLN A 25 12.56 -7.91 2.12
C GLN A 25 11.64 -9.06 2.59
N GLN A 26 11.04 -9.80 1.66
CA GLN A 26 10.25 -10.99 2.00
C GLN A 26 11.09 -12.08 2.69
N LEU A 27 12.34 -12.27 2.27
CA LEU A 27 13.29 -13.17 2.93
C LEU A 27 13.60 -12.71 4.37
N GLN A 28 13.86 -11.41 4.57
CA GLN A 28 14.05 -10.84 5.91
C GLN A 28 12.86 -11.06 6.83
N ARG A 29 11.64 -10.89 6.33
CA ARG A 29 10.40 -11.19 7.08
C ARG A 29 10.28 -12.65 7.49
N ASN A 30 10.95 -13.56 6.78
CA ASN A 30 11.02 -15.00 7.09
C ASN A 30 12.30 -15.38 7.87
N ASN A 31 12.94 -14.42 8.53
CA ASN A 31 14.18 -14.59 9.30
C ASN A 31 15.36 -15.11 8.48
N ILE A 32 15.36 -14.87 7.16
CA ILE A 32 16.51 -15.11 6.29
C ILE A 32 17.26 -13.80 6.13
N LYS A 33 18.59 -13.82 6.29
CA LYS A 33 19.47 -12.66 6.13
C LYS A 33 20.08 -12.62 4.73
N PRO A 34 19.46 -11.91 3.77
CA PRO A 34 20.05 -11.73 2.45
C PRO A 34 21.21 -10.73 2.50
N TRP A 35 22.26 -11.03 1.75
CA TRP A 35 23.27 -10.06 1.36
C TRP A 35 22.85 -9.44 0.04
N LEU A 36 22.64 -8.11 0.03
CA LEU A 36 22.29 -7.34 -1.16
C LEU A 36 23.26 -6.17 -1.32
N ASP A 37 23.80 -6.01 -2.52
CA ASP A 37 24.84 -5.04 -2.85
C ASP A 37 24.45 -3.60 -2.47
N SER A 38 23.20 -3.18 -2.70
CA SER A 38 22.71 -1.84 -2.36
C SER A 38 22.57 -1.58 -0.85
N TRP A 39 22.58 -2.63 -0.04
CA TRP A 39 22.45 -2.52 1.41
C TRP A 39 23.82 -2.58 2.08
N GLU A 40 24.71 -3.43 1.57
CA GLU A 40 25.97 -3.78 2.21
C GLU A 40 27.17 -3.01 1.64
N LEU A 41 27.10 -2.54 0.38
CA LEU A 41 28.21 -1.82 -0.23
C LEU A 41 28.21 -0.34 0.12
N ARG A 42 29.28 0.09 0.78
CA ARG A 42 29.56 1.50 1.01
C ARG A 42 30.00 2.19 -0.28
N PRO A 43 29.39 3.32 -0.69
CA PRO A 43 29.86 4.10 -1.83
C PRO A 43 31.34 4.48 -1.69
N GLY A 44 32.10 4.30 -2.77
CA GLY A 44 33.54 4.60 -2.81
C GLY A 44 34.47 3.45 -2.40
N PHE A 45 33.94 2.29 -1.98
CA PHE A 45 34.72 1.08 -1.73
C PHE A 45 34.63 0.08 -2.90
N PRO A 46 35.73 -0.63 -3.26
CA PRO A 46 35.67 -1.70 -4.24
C PRO A 46 34.76 -2.83 -3.74
N TRP A 47 33.66 -3.06 -4.45
CA TRP A 47 32.66 -4.07 -4.09
C TRP A 47 33.23 -5.49 -4.00
N GLN A 48 34.26 -5.80 -4.78
CA GLN A 48 34.96 -7.10 -4.80
C GLN A 48 35.54 -7.48 -3.43
N ARG A 49 36.19 -6.54 -2.72
CA ARG A 49 36.80 -6.83 -1.41
C ARG A 49 35.75 -7.08 -0.33
N ALA A 50 34.69 -6.26 -0.32
CA ALA A 50 33.57 -6.45 0.60
C ALA A 50 32.86 -7.79 0.34
N LEU A 51 32.79 -8.22 -0.92
CA LEU A 51 32.22 -9.51 -1.30
C LEU A 51 33.11 -10.67 -0.84
N GLU A 52 34.41 -10.64 -1.10
CA GLU A 52 35.38 -11.68 -0.72
C GLU A 52 35.39 -11.97 0.79
N GLU A 53 35.28 -10.92 1.62
CA GLU A 53 35.24 -11.05 3.08
C GLU A 53 34.01 -11.83 3.57
N GLN A 54 32.85 -11.56 2.97
CA GLN A 54 31.56 -12.11 3.43
C GLN A 54 31.23 -13.46 2.80
N ILE A 55 31.56 -13.65 1.51
CA ILE A 55 31.07 -14.77 0.71
C ILE A 55 31.51 -16.14 1.25
N SER A 56 32.68 -16.21 1.89
CA SER A 56 33.20 -17.42 2.52
C SER A 56 32.31 -17.95 3.66
N GLN A 57 31.46 -17.09 4.23
CA GLN A 57 30.55 -17.43 5.34
C GLN A 57 29.10 -17.63 4.89
N ILE A 58 28.70 -17.02 3.77
CA ILE A 58 27.34 -17.16 3.22
C ILE A 58 27.09 -18.61 2.80
N ARG A 59 25.91 -19.13 3.12
CA ARG A 59 25.59 -20.56 2.99
C ARG A 59 24.82 -20.94 1.73
N SER A 60 24.29 -19.97 0.99
CA SER A 60 23.57 -20.19 -0.27
C SER A 60 23.69 -18.98 -1.21
N ALA A 61 23.41 -19.19 -2.49
CA ALA A 61 23.33 -18.13 -3.50
C ALA A 61 22.02 -18.22 -4.28
N ALA A 62 21.37 -17.08 -4.47
CA ALA A 62 20.12 -16.91 -5.20
C ALA A 62 20.38 -16.05 -6.44
N ILE A 63 20.20 -16.63 -7.64
CA ILE A 63 20.49 -15.99 -8.93
C ILE A 63 19.19 -15.56 -9.58
N PHE A 64 18.91 -14.26 -9.56
CA PHE A 64 17.72 -13.68 -10.17
C PHE A 64 17.93 -13.44 -11.67
N ILE A 65 16.95 -13.88 -12.45
CA ILE A 65 16.93 -13.80 -13.90
C ILE A 65 15.70 -13.00 -14.30
N GLY A 66 15.91 -11.81 -14.84
CA GLY A 66 14.85 -10.93 -15.36
C GLY A 66 14.83 -10.84 -16.89
N PRO A 67 14.10 -9.87 -17.47
CA PRO A 67 13.97 -9.67 -18.93
C PRO A 67 15.30 -9.47 -19.64
N ASN A 68 16.27 -8.89 -18.93
CA ASN A 68 17.59 -8.55 -19.46
C ASN A 68 18.62 -9.69 -19.27
N GLY A 69 18.13 -10.91 -18.96
CA GLY A 69 18.98 -12.04 -18.63
C GLY A 69 19.73 -11.80 -17.31
N ILE A 70 20.89 -12.44 -17.16
CA ILE A 70 21.64 -12.35 -15.91
C ILE A 70 22.20 -10.93 -15.68
N GLY A 71 22.45 -10.11 -16.71
CA GLY A 71 22.95 -8.72 -16.62
C GLY A 71 24.43 -8.53 -16.98
N PRO A 72 25.20 -7.57 -16.41
CA PRO A 72 26.66 -7.42 -16.64
C PRO A 72 27.51 -8.56 -15.99
N TRP A 73 27.06 -9.80 -16.18
CA TRP A 73 27.50 -11.05 -15.57
C TRP A 73 28.47 -11.81 -16.49
N GLN A 74 29.13 -11.12 -17.43
CA GLN A 74 30.13 -11.71 -18.33
C GLN A 74 31.55 -11.78 -17.72
N ASN A 75 31.72 -11.38 -16.45
CA ASN A 75 33.02 -11.32 -15.80
C ASN A 75 33.37 -12.61 -15.05
N GLN A 76 34.62 -13.07 -15.19
CA GLN A 76 35.18 -14.27 -14.57
C GLN A 76 35.02 -14.32 -13.04
N GLU A 77 34.88 -13.18 -12.39
CA GLU A 77 34.79 -13.04 -10.93
C GLU A 77 33.51 -13.66 -10.36
N ILE A 78 32.36 -13.40 -10.98
CA ILE A 78 31.09 -14.01 -10.58
C ILE A 78 31.10 -15.52 -10.82
N ASP A 79 31.67 -15.93 -11.94
CA ASP A 79 31.88 -17.32 -12.28
C ASP A 79 32.75 -18.02 -11.22
N ALA A 80 33.79 -17.35 -10.72
CA ALA A 80 34.59 -17.82 -9.61
C ALA A 80 33.79 -17.91 -8.30
N PHE A 81 32.91 -16.94 -8.03
CA PHE A 81 32.05 -16.95 -6.84
C PHE A 81 31.01 -18.07 -6.88
N LEU A 82 30.32 -18.27 -8.00
CA LEU A 82 29.36 -19.38 -8.14
C LEU A 82 30.08 -20.73 -8.03
N ARG A 83 31.29 -20.85 -8.58
CA ARG A 83 32.14 -22.04 -8.38
C ARG A 83 32.52 -22.25 -6.92
N GLU A 84 32.68 -21.19 -6.12
CA GLU A 84 32.98 -21.31 -4.69
C GLU A 84 31.81 -21.89 -3.89
N PHE A 85 30.57 -21.46 -4.17
CA PHE A 85 29.37 -22.08 -3.59
C PHE A 85 29.26 -23.56 -3.99
N VAL A 86 29.47 -23.88 -5.27
CA VAL A 86 29.47 -25.27 -5.76
C VAL A 86 30.57 -26.09 -5.10
N ARG A 87 31.80 -25.55 -4.99
CA ARG A 87 32.94 -26.20 -4.33
C ARG A 87 32.66 -26.50 -2.86
N ARG A 88 31.99 -25.59 -2.16
CA ARG A 88 31.56 -25.73 -0.77
C ARG A 88 30.29 -26.58 -0.60
N LYS A 89 29.69 -27.06 -1.70
CA LYS A 89 28.41 -27.79 -1.73
C LYS A 89 27.25 -26.97 -1.14
N CYS A 90 27.32 -25.66 -1.26
CA CYS A 90 26.25 -24.75 -0.89
C CYS A 90 25.19 -24.68 -2.01
N PRO A 91 23.90 -24.50 -1.67
CA PRO A 91 22.86 -24.33 -2.68
C PRO A 91 23.10 -23.11 -3.57
N VAL A 92 22.93 -23.31 -4.88
CA VAL A 92 22.87 -22.25 -5.89
C VAL A 92 21.51 -22.36 -6.56
N ILE A 93 20.67 -21.33 -6.36
CA ILE A 93 19.23 -21.38 -6.62
C ILE A 93 18.91 -20.40 -7.76
N PRO A 94 18.63 -20.87 -8.99
CA PRO A 94 18.12 -20.03 -10.06
C PRO A 94 16.69 -19.57 -9.77
N ILE A 95 16.43 -18.28 -9.94
CA ILE A 95 15.15 -17.63 -9.67
C ILE A 95 14.69 -16.88 -10.92
N MET A 96 13.55 -17.26 -11.47
CA MET A 96 12.91 -16.53 -12.56
C MET A 96 12.00 -15.45 -12.00
N LEU A 97 12.28 -14.20 -12.35
CA LEU A 97 11.39 -13.09 -12.02
C LEU A 97 10.11 -13.14 -12.85
N SER A 98 9.06 -12.48 -12.36
CA SER A 98 7.73 -12.47 -12.97
C SER A 98 7.71 -11.93 -14.41
N ASN A 99 8.70 -11.12 -14.78
CA ASN A 99 8.90 -10.53 -16.11
C ASN A 99 10.02 -11.20 -16.95
N ALA A 100 10.55 -12.33 -16.50
CA ALA A 100 11.66 -13.02 -17.15
C ALA A 100 11.23 -13.76 -18.44
N PRO A 101 12.12 -13.85 -19.46
CA PRO A 101 11.77 -14.47 -20.74
C PRO A 101 11.56 -15.97 -20.58
N SER A 102 10.81 -16.59 -21.50
CA SER A 102 10.47 -18.01 -21.41
C SER A 102 11.70 -18.95 -21.42
N ARG A 103 12.83 -18.51 -22.02
CA ARG A 103 14.11 -19.24 -22.04
C ARG A 103 15.30 -18.28 -21.94
N PRO A 104 15.88 -18.05 -20.75
CA PRO A 104 17.10 -17.28 -20.60
C PRO A 104 18.34 -18.10 -21.01
N THR A 105 19.37 -17.44 -21.54
CA THR A 105 20.68 -18.07 -21.77
C THR A 105 21.47 -18.10 -20.47
N LEU A 106 21.74 -19.29 -19.93
CA LEU A 106 22.49 -19.46 -18.68
C LEU A 106 23.72 -20.36 -18.86
N PRO A 107 24.74 -20.22 -18.00
CA PRO A 107 25.79 -21.23 -17.83
C PRO A 107 25.22 -22.64 -17.65
N VAL A 108 25.88 -23.63 -18.26
CA VAL A 108 25.41 -25.03 -18.30
C VAL A 108 25.09 -25.60 -16.92
N PHE A 109 25.88 -25.26 -15.90
CA PHE A 109 25.68 -25.78 -14.55
C PHE A 109 24.40 -25.25 -13.88
N LEU A 110 23.90 -24.07 -14.25
CA LEU A 110 22.64 -23.53 -13.71
C LEU A 110 21.42 -24.22 -14.33
N ASN A 111 21.52 -24.65 -15.59
CA ASN A 111 20.45 -25.42 -16.23
C ASN A 111 20.22 -26.79 -15.57
N ALA A 112 21.20 -27.30 -14.82
CA ALA A 112 21.10 -28.58 -14.10
C ALA A 112 20.53 -28.45 -12.67
N MET A 113 20.27 -27.23 -12.18
CA MET A 113 19.70 -26.99 -10.85
C MET A 113 18.17 -27.00 -10.88
N MET A 114 17.53 -27.11 -9.70
CA MET A 114 16.08 -26.85 -9.56
C MET A 114 15.82 -25.35 -9.46
N TRP A 115 14.77 -24.89 -10.13
CA TRP A 115 14.46 -23.47 -10.30
C TRP A 115 13.30 -23.07 -9.41
N VAL A 116 13.33 -21.83 -8.95
CA VAL A 116 12.18 -21.14 -8.36
C VAL A 116 11.60 -20.20 -9.42
N ASP A 117 10.32 -20.35 -9.74
CA ASP A 117 9.67 -19.56 -10.80
C ASP A 117 8.61 -18.62 -10.23
N PHE A 118 8.93 -17.33 -10.08
CA PHE A 118 7.98 -16.30 -9.60
C PHE A 118 6.94 -15.90 -10.64
N ARG A 119 6.93 -16.51 -11.83
CA ARG A 119 5.80 -16.43 -12.78
C ARG A 119 4.69 -17.42 -12.42
N GLN A 120 5.00 -18.42 -11.60
CA GLN A 120 4.08 -19.46 -11.16
C GLN A 120 3.77 -19.25 -9.68
N LEU A 121 2.49 -19.44 -9.31
CA LEU A 121 2.03 -19.22 -7.93
C LEU A 121 1.89 -20.53 -7.14
N ASP A 122 1.98 -21.68 -7.80
CA ASP A 122 1.89 -23.01 -7.19
C ASP A 122 2.96 -23.92 -7.81
N PRO A 123 3.91 -24.46 -7.02
CA PRO A 123 4.08 -24.23 -5.58
C PRO A 123 4.52 -22.78 -5.28
N ASP A 124 4.19 -22.25 -4.10
CA ASP A 124 4.57 -20.88 -3.69
C ASP A 124 6.08 -20.65 -3.91
N PRO A 125 6.48 -19.74 -4.82
CA PRO A 125 7.88 -19.54 -5.17
C PRO A 125 8.69 -19.00 -4.00
N LEU A 126 8.12 -18.19 -3.11
CA LEU A 126 8.84 -17.70 -1.93
C LEU A 126 9.12 -18.84 -0.96
N HIS A 127 8.15 -19.72 -0.72
CA HIS A 127 8.36 -20.93 0.09
C HIS A 127 9.44 -21.84 -0.51
N GLN A 128 9.42 -22.05 -1.83
CA GLN A 128 10.45 -22.83 -2.51
C GLN A 128 11.84 -22.19 -2.36
N LEU A 129 11.93 -20.86 -2.44
CA LEU A 129 13.18 -20.14 -2.23
C LEU A 129 13.69 -20.29 -0.80
N ILE A 130 12.83 -20.09 0.21
CA ILE A 130 13.18 -20.27 1.62
C ILE A 130 13.61 -21.72 1.88
N TRP A 131 12.91 -22.69 1.30
CA TRP A 131 13.29 -24.09 1.38
C TRP A 131 14.67 -24.31 0.74
N GLY A 132 14.93 -23.74 -0.44
CA GLY A 132 16.24 -23.83 -1.09
C GLY A 132 17.38 -23.23 -0.27
N ILE A 133 17.11 -22.13 0.45
CA ILE A 133 18.09 -21.44 1.30
C ILE A 133 18.36 -22.22 2.60
N THR A 134 17.30 -22.72 3.24
CA THR A 134 17.37 -23.33 4.59
C THR A 134 17.55 -24.84 4.58
N GLY A 135 17.16 -25.51 3.50
CA GLY A 135 17.05 -26.97 3.43
C GLY A 135 15.80 -27.54 4.14
N GLU A 136 14.96 -26.72 4.77
CA GLU A 136 13.78 -27.17 5.52
C GLU A 136 12.48 -27.02 4.69
N ASN A 137 11.88 -28.14 4.26
CA ASN A 137 10.57 -28.13 3.62
C ASN A 137 9.49 -28.07 4.70
N LYS A 138 8.84 -26.91 4.89
CA LYS A 138 7.79 -26.72 5.91
C LYS A 138 6.38 -26.91 5.36
N SER A 139 6.20 -27.57 4.20
CA SER A 139 4.86 -27.86 3.68
C SER A 139 4.21 -29.07 4.41
N THR A 140 2.93 -28.91 4.78
CA THR A 140 1.99 -29.90 5.38
C THR A 140 2.17 -30.36 6.84
N LYS A 141 1.40 -29.73 7.74
CA LYS A 141 0.52 -30.47 8.67
C LYS A 141 -0.92 -29.95 8.56
N SER A 142 -1.69 -30.57 7.69
CA SER A 142 -3.14 -30.70 7.81
C SER A 142 -3.48 -31.36 9.16
N GLN A 143 -4.20 -30.68 10.06
CA GLN A 143 -4.76 -31.32 11.26
C GLN A 143 -6.20 -31.79 11.00
N PRO A 144 -6.58 -33.01 11.44
CA PRO A 144 -7.96 -33.47 11.40
C PRO A 144 -8.82 -32.73 12.43
N ILE A 145 -10.12 -32.65 12.12
CA ILE A 145 -11.19 -32.12 12.96
C ILE A 145 -11.20 -32.86 14.31
N ALA A 146 -10.79 -32.18 15.37
CA ALA A 146 -11.06 -32.59 16.75
C ALA A 146 -11.76 -31.44 17.49
N LYS A 147 -12.99 -31.69 17.91
CA LYS A 147 -13.76 -30.85 18.81
C LYS A 147 -12.97 -30.62 20.10
N GLN A 148 -12.50 -29.40 20.33
CA GLN A 148 -12.20 -28.91 21.67
C GLN A 148 -12.40 -27.40 21.70
N SER A 149 -13.29 -26.96 22.58
CA SER A 149 -13.54 -25.57 22.91
C SER A 149 -12.24 -24.90 23.34
N ARG A 150 -11.66 -24.07 22.47
CA ARG A 150 -10.67 -23.07 22.84
C ARG A 150 -11.34 -21.71 22.77
N SER A 151 -11.25 -20.99 23.87
CA SER A 151 -11.84 -19.68 24.11
C SER A 151 -11.47 -18.67 23.02
N LYS A 152 -12.44 -17.84 22.63
CA LYS A 152 -12.32 -16.77 21.62
C LYS A 152 -11.09 -15.88 21.81
N GLU A 153 -10.70 -15.62 23.06
CA GLU A 153 -9.60 -14.70 23.40
C GLU A 153 -8.27 -15.07 22.75
N THR A 154 -7.86 -16.35 22.72
CA THR A 154 -6.52 -16.71 22.24
C THR A 154 -6.35 -16.57 20.72
N ARG A 155 -7.46 -16.54 19.97
CA ARG A 155 -7.45 -16.44 18.50
C ARG A 155 -7.38 -14.98 18.04
N GLU A 156 -8.04 -14.08 18.75
CA GLU A 156 -7.95 -12.63 18.54
C GLU A 156 -6.53 -12.14 18.87
N THR A 157 -5.92 -12.60 19.97
CA THR A 157 -4.56 -12.13 20.32
C THR A 157 -3.50 -12.55 19.29
N LEU A 158 -3.62 -13.75 18.70
CA LEU A 158 -2.67 -14.25 17.70
C LEU A 158 -2.86 -13.62 16.31
N SER A 159 -4.07 -13.19 15.92
CA SER A 159 -4.29 -12.46 14.67
C SER A 159 -3.79 -11.02 14.76
N THR A 160 -4.08 -10.33 15.87
CA THR A 160 -3.63 -8.94 16.10
C THR A 160 -2.10 -8.86 16.19
N LEU A 161 -1.44 -9.79 16.89
CA LEU A 161 0.04 -9.87 16.92
C LEU A 161 0.66 -10.17 15.53
N SER A 162 -0.06 -10.86 14.65
CA SER A 162 0.37 -11.15 13.28
C SER A 162 0.25 -9.95 12.34
N LEU A 163 -0.75 -9.09 12.53
CA LEU A 163 -0.90 -7.86 11.73
C LEU A 163 0.06 -6.78 12.20
N GLU A 164 0.18 -6.57 13.52
CA GLU A 164 1.04 -5.52 14.08
C GLU A 164 2.51 -5.67 13.70
N SER A 165 3.00 -6.90 13.53
CA SER A 165 4.36 -7.24 13.10
C SER A 165 4.60 -7.12 11.59
N GLN A 166 3.55 -6.90 10.79
CA GLN A 166 3.61 -6.70 9.34
C GLN A 166 3.45 -5.24 8.93
N LEU A 167 3.11 -4.35 9.86
CA LEU A 167 2.91 -2.93 9.56
C LEU A 167 4.25 -2.22 9.36
N GLU A 168 4.42 -1.62 8.19
CA GLU A 168 5.48 -0.69 7.89
C GLU A 168 5.12 0.71 8.39
N THR A 169 6.09 1.62 8.40
CA THR A 169 5.86 3.02 8.78
C THR A 169 6.36 3.95 7.68
N PHE A 170 5.56 4.95 7.31
CA PHE A 170 5.99 6.03 6.42
C PHE A 170 5.92 7.38 7.13
N LYS A 171 6.87 8.26 6.81
CA LYS A 171 6.93 9.64 7.33
C LYS A 171 6.29 10.59 6.34
N PHE A 172 5.61 11.61 6.85
CA PHE A 172 4.99 12.63 6.03
C PHE A 172 4.89 13.97 6.77
N GLN A 173 4.66 15.04 6.01
CA GLN A 173 4.40 16.36 6.54
C GLN A 173 2.92 16.69 6.35
N TYR A 174 2.13 16.66 7.42
CA TYR A 174 0.78 17.22 7.34
C TYR A 174 0.84 18.72 7.54
N THR A 175 -0.08 19.44 6.91
CA THR A 175 -0.07 20.90 6.89
C THR A 175 -1.36 21.47 7.45
N GLN A 176 -1.26 22.51 8.25
CA GLN A 176 -2.39 23.33 8.69
C GLN A 176 -2.26 24.73 8.11
N LEU A 177 -3.35 25.27 7.59
CA LEU A 177 -3.50 26.62 7.12
C LEU A 177 -4.10 27.48 8.25
N LYS A 178 -3.37 28.53 8.65
CA LYS A 178 -3.95 29.63 9.44
C LYS A 178 -4.11 30.85 8.54
N SER A 179 -5.30 31.43 8.55
CA SER A 179 -5.52 32.73 7.91
C SER A 179 -4.97 33.84 8.80
N SER A 180 -4.02 34.64 8.30
CA SER A 180 -3.61 35.89 8.96
C SER A 180 -4.19 37.09 8.22
N LYS A 181 -4.82 38.01 8.96
CA LYS A 181 -5.29 39.30 8.40
C LYS A 181 -4.10 40.25 8.27
N ARG A 182 -3.88 40.84 7.09
CA ARG A 182 -2.92 41.95 6.94
C ARG A 182 -3.36 43.13 7.81
N LYS A 183 -2.48 43.60 8.69
CA LYS A 183 -2.71 44.82 9.49
C LYS A 183 -2.72 46.11 8.65
N LEU A 184 -2.29 46.08 7.38
CA LEU A 184 -2.04 47.30 6.58
C LEU A 184 -2.83 47.42 5.26
N PHE A 185 -3.44 46.34 4.75
CA PHE A 185 -4.24 46.38 3.51
C PHE A 185 -5.44 45.41 3.62
N PRO A 186 -6.69 45.85 3.42
CA PRO A 186 -7.88 45.05 3.71
C PRO A 186 -8.24 44.00 2.63
N PHE A 187 -7.52 43.96 1.50
CA PHE A 187 -7.77 43.02 0.42
C PHE A 187 -6.63 42.02 0.29
N GLY A 188 -6.72 40.92 1.05
CA GLY A 188 -5.81 39.78 0.96
C GLY A 188 -5.67 39.06 2.30
N THR A 189 -6.24 37.86 2.41
CA THR A 189 -5.87 36.89 3.43
C THR A 189 -4.59 36.21 3.00
N ASN A 190 -3.52 36.33 3.79
CA ASN A 190 -2.37 35.44 3.64
C ASN A 190 -2.71 34.11 4.31
N LEU A 191 -2.40 33.02 3.60
CA LEU A 191 -2.47 31.67 4.13
C LEU A 191 -1.05 31.27 4.52
N GLU A 192 -0.85 31.05 5.82
CA GLU A 192 0.42 30.52 6.33
C GLU A 192 0.28 29.01 6.54
N PHE A 193 1.22 28.27 5.95
CA PHE A 193 1.29 26.81 6.04
C PHE A 193 2.19 26.41 7.20
N TYR A 194 1.61 25.76 8.20
CA TYR A 194 2.33 25.15 9.32
C TYR A 194 2.50 23.67 9.03
N LYS A 195 3.74 23.23 8.84
CA LYS A 195 4.06 21.83 8.54
C LYS A 195 4.55 21.12 9.78
N THR A 196 3.99 19.96 10.06
CA THR A 196 4.39 19.10 11.18
C THR A 196 4.74 17.72 10.67
N GLN A 197 5.91 17.22 11.07
CA GLN A 197 6.34 15.86 10.75
C GLN A 197 5.50 14.85 11.55
N ARG A 198 5.01 13.83 10.86
CA ARG A 198 4.29 12.70 11.44
C ARG A 198 4.75 11.42 10.78
N GLN A 199 4.33 10.31 11.36
CA GLN A 199 4.48 9.00 10.78
C GLN A 199 3.16 8.24 10.95
N ALA A 200 2.85 7.34 10.02
CA ALA A 200 1.71 6.46 10.11
C ALA A 200 2.13 5.02 9.79
N ARG A 201 1.46 4.08 10.45
CA ARG A 201 1.61 2.64 10.20
C ARG A 201 0.72 2.24 9.02
N TYR A 202 1.18 1.32 8.19
CA TYR A 202 0.43 0.85 7.03
C TYR A 202 0.89 -0.56 6.61
N PHE A 203 0.11 -1.22 5.77
CA PHE A 203 0.55 -2.40 5.03
C PHE A 203 0.29 -2.22 3.53
N LEU A 204 0.89 -3.10 2.73
CA LEU A 204 0.68 -3.19 1.29
C LEU A 204 -0.11 -4.47 0.98
N GLU A 205 -1.25 -4.34 0.32
CA GLU A 205 -1.94 -5.47 -0.30
C GLU A 205 -1.53 -5.56 -1.78
N ASP A 206 -0.86 -6.65 -2.17
CA ASP A 206 -0.39 -6.86 -3.55
C ASP A 206 -1.55 -7.37 -4.43
N LEU A 207 -1.99 -6.54 -5.38
CA LEU A 207 -3.05 -6.90 -6.33
C LEU A 207 -2.51 -7.67 -7.56
N GLY A 208 -1.20 -7.89 -7.63
CA GLY A 208 -0.49 -8.47 -8.75
C GLY A 208 -0.09 -7.45 -9.81
N GLY A 209 0.90 -7.81 -10.64
CA GLY A 209 1.37 -6.94 -11.73
C GLY A 209 2.07 -5.66 -11.28
N GLY A 210 2.56 -5.62 -10.03
CA GLY A 210 3.23 -4.45 -9.46
C GLY A 210 2.26 -3.35 -9.03
N ILE A 211 0.99 -3.68 -8.79
CA ILE A 211 -0.04 -2.76 -8.31
C ILE A 211 -0.32 -3.10 -6.85
N ASP A 212 -0.04 -2.16 -5.96
CA ASP A 212 -0.24 -2.32 -4.52
C ASP A 212 -1.39 -1.42 -4.01
N LEU A 213 -2.10 -1.86 -2.97
CA LEU A 213 -2.96 -1.00 -2.14
C LEU A 213 -2.23 -0.64 -0.85
N GLU A 214 -1.94 0.65 -0.67
CA GLU A 214 -1.42 1.18 0.59
C GLU A 214 -2.57 1.38 1.59
N MET A 215 -2.60 0.55 2.63
CA MET A 215 -3.65 0.52 3.65
C MET A 215 -3.13 1.11 4.97
N VAL A 216 -3.54 2.32 5.31
CA VAL A 216 -3.05 3.11 6.46
C VAL A 216 -3.87 2.81 7.69
N LEU A 217 -3.20 2.51 8.81
CA LEU A 217 -3.82 2.31 10.11
C LEU A 217 -4.48 3.62 10.57
N ILE A 218 -5.77 3.56 10.89
CA ILE A 218 -6.53 4.68 11.43
C ILE A 218 -6.56 4.55 12.95
N PRO A 219 -5.92 5.48 13.69
CA PRO A 219 -5.91 5.44 15.15
C PRO A 219 -7.33 5.43 15.71
N SER A 220 -7.54 4.72 16.81
CA SER A 220 -8.81 4.81 17.53
C SER A 220 -8.98 6.21 18.15
N PRO A 221 -10.21 6.67 18.43
CA PRO A 221 -10.44 7.94 19.11
C PRO A 221 -9.73 8.03 20.47
N ALA A 222 -9.56 6.91 21.17
CA ALA A 222 -8.88 6.85 22.45
C ALA A 222 -7.36 7.11 22.30
N GLU A 223 -6.72 6.47 21.32
CA GLU A 223 -5.30 6.69 21.01
C GLU A 223 -5.04 8.10 20.47
N ASN A 224 -5.93 8.60 19.61
CA ASN A 224 -5.80 9.97 19.12
C ASN A 224 -6.00 11.03 20.22
N ALA A 225 -6.77 10.73 21.27
CA ALA A 225 -6.97 11.64 22.40
C ALA A 225 -5.75 11.73 23.34
N SER A 226 -4.86 10.73 23.35
CA SER A 226 -3.64 10.75 24.16
C SER A 226 -2.44 11.41 23.48
N GLU A 227 -2.40 11.47 22.14
CA GLU A 227 -1.32 12.12 21.37
C GLU A 227 -1.52 13.62 21.10
N VAL A 228 -2.71 14.17 21.33
CA VAL A 228 -3.02 15.59 21.07
C VAL A 228 -3.46 16.25 22.39
N GLU A 229 -2.73 17.27 22.85
CA GLU A 229 -2.96 17.96 24.13
C GLU A 229 -4.45 18.22 24.44
N SER A 230 -4.84 17.79 25.63
CA SER A 230 -6.19 17.61 26.18
C SER A 230 -7.20 18.75 25.95
N GLN A 231 -7.92 18.76 24.81
CA GLN A 231 -9.22 19.46 24.66
C GLN A 231 -10.27 18.67 23.83
N PHE A 232 -10.12 17.34 23.74
CA PHE A 232 -10.83 16.50 22.74
C PHE A 232 -11.99 15.64 23.28
N SER A 233 -12.68 16.05 24.35
CA SER A 233 -13.69 15.19 25.02
C SER A 233 -15.12 15.18 24.42
N SER A 234 -15.38 15.74 23.23
CA SER A 234 -16.76 16.03 22.79
C SER A 234 -17.25 15.37 21.51
N ILE A 235 -16.55 14.37 20.95
CA ILE A 235 -17.10 13.56 19.85
C ILE A 235 -16.98 12.08 20.24
N LYS A 236 -18.07 11.52 20.77
CA LYS A 236 -18.22 10.07 20.91
C LYS A 236 -18.80 9.54 19.59
N PRO A 237 -18.13 8.64 18.87
CA PRO A 237 -18.79 7.90 17.80
C PRO A 237 -19.89 7.01 18.41
N ASP A 238 -21.06 6.98 17.78
CA ASP A 238 -22.23 6.19 18.21
C ASP A 238 -22.05 4.67 18.08
N SER A 239 -20.84 4.20 17.73
CA SER A 239 -20.52 2.78 17.64
C SER A 239 -19.06 2.50 18.03
N PRO A 240 -18.79 1.36 18.69
CA PRO A 240 -17.43 0.93 18.98
C PRO A 240 -16.67 0.67 17.68
N ILE A 241 -15.59 1.40 17.48
CA ILE A 241 -14.63 1.17 16.38
C ILE A 241 -13.91 -0.15 16.67
N ALA A 242 -13.87 -1.04 15.68
CA ALA A 242 -13.17 -2.33 15.76
C ALA A 242 -11.68 -2.15 16.06
N SER A 243 -11.04 -3.19 16.61
CA SER A 243 -9.75 -3.14 17.29
C SER A 243 -8.58 -2.60 16.46
N GLU A 244 -8.58 -2.73 15.14
CA GLU A 244 -7.72 -1.96 14.23
C GLU A 244 -8.47 -1.77 12.90
N ILE A 245 -8.49 -0.56 12.36
CA ILE A 245 -9.12 -0.27 11.07
C ILE A 245 -8.09 0.37 10.15
N PHE A 246 -8.01 -0.13 8.93
CA PHE A 246 -7.14 0.41 7.89
C PHE A 246 -7.96 1.08 6.80
N MET A 247 -7.52 2.23 6.30
CA MET A 247 -8.13 2.94 5.16
C MET A 247 -7.13 3.02 4.02
N SER A 248 -7.58 2.87 2.77
CA SER A 248 -6.70 3.13 1.63
C SER A 248 -6.18 4.58 1.67
N LYS A 249 -4.86 4.72 1.52
CA LYS A 249 -4.13 6.00 1.61
C LYS A 249 -4.67 7.07 0.67
N TYR A 250 -5.11 6.61 -0.50
CA TYR A 250 -5.68 7.38 -1.59
C TYR A 250 -7.09 6.86 -1.92
N PRO A 251 -7.92 7.64 -2.65
CA PRO A 251 -9.03 7.06 -3.41
C PRO A 251 -8.51 5.94 -4.32
N ILE A 252 -9.34 4.92 -4.56
CA ILE A 252 -8.95 3.79 -5.40
C ILE A 252 -8.58 4.29 -6.80
N THR A 253 -7.41 3.90 -7.29
CA THR A 253 -6.92 4.34 -8.61
C THR A 253 -7.50 3.49 -9.74
N GLN A 254 -7.42 3.99 -10.97
CA GLN A 254 -7.86 3.24 -12.15
C GLN A 254 -7.07 1.95 -12.36
N SER A 255 -5.77 1.92 -12.03
CA SER A 255 -4.97 0.69 -12.10
C SER A 255 -5.39 -0.34 -11.05
N GLN A 256 -5.64 0.09 -9.81
CA GLN A 256 -6.18 -0.77 -8.75
C GLN A 256 -7.57 -1.30 -9.09
N TRP A 257 -8.46 -0.43 -9.59
CA TRP A 257 -9.77 -0.82 -10.12
C TRP A 257 -9.65 -1.94 -11.16
N LYS A 258 -8.82 -1.71 -12.17
CA LYS A 258 -8.63 -2.65 -13.28
C LYS A 258 -8.11 -4.00 -12.80
N ALA A 259 -7.17 -4.02 -11.85
CA ALA A 259 -6.65 -5.26 -11.26
C ALA A 259 -7.78 -6.08 -10.60
N VAL A 260 -8.56 -5.45 -9.71
CA VAL A 260 -9.64 -6.14 -8.97
C VAL A 260 -10.83 -6.50 -9.87
N SER A 261 -11.12 -5.70 -10.91
CA SER A 261 -12.19 -6.01 -11.88
C SER A 261 -11.97 -7.34 -12.62
N ARG A 262 -10.74 -7.87 -12.60
CA ARG A 262 -10.37 -9.17 -13.18
C ARG A 262 -10.41 -10.33 -12.21
N PHE A 263 -10.58 -10.06 -10.91
CA PHE A 263 -10.83 -11.12 -9.94
C PHE A 263 -12.20 -11.77 -10.22
N PRO A 264 -12.42 -13.02 -9.79
CA PRO A 264 -13.69 -13.70 -9.99
C PRO A 264 -14.88 -12.85 -9.54
N GLU A 265 -15.90 -12.80 -10.38
CA GLU A 265 -17.14 -12.09 -10.11
C GLU A 265 -17.88 -12.69 -8.91
N ILE A 266 -18.44 -11.82 -8.06
CA ILE A 266 -19.26 -12.22 -6.91
C ILE A 266 -20.73 -11.94 -7.20
N ASP A 267 -21.11 -10.68 -7.41
CA ASP A 267 -22.50 -10.30 -7.65
C ASP A 267 -22.78 -9.86 -9.10
N HIS A 268 -21.87 -9.08 -9.68
CA HIS A 268 -22.02 -8.59 -11.05
C HIS A 268 -20.69 -8.16 -11.69
N GLN A 269 -20.70 -8.05 -13.02
CA GLN A 269 -19.52 -7.68 -13.79
C GLN A 269 -19.11 -6.21 -13.58
N LEU A 270 -17.84 -5.99 -13.25
CA LEU A 270 -17.22 -4.67 -13.26
C LEU A 270 -16.62 -4.37 -14.65
N LEU A 271 -16.92 -3.19 -15.18
CA LEU A 271 -16.23 -2.68 -16.38
C LEU A 271 -14.76 -2.38 -16.03
N GLU A 272 -13.80 -2.87 -16.82
CA GLU A 272 -12.36 -2.68 -16.52
C GLU A 272 -11.91 -1.21 -16.53
N SER A 273 -12.60 -0.35 -17.28
CA SER A 273 -12.23 1.05 -17.48
C SER A 273 -13.48 1.93 -17.52
N PRO A 274 -14.15 2.16 -16.37
CA PRO A 274 -15.42 2.88 -16.31
C PRO A 274 -15.24 4.41 -16.36
N SER A 275 -14.04 4.89 -16.01
CA SER A 275 -13.74 6.30 -15.81
C SER A 275 -13.75 7.10 -17.10
N LYS A 276 -14.28 8.33 -17.01
CA LYS A 276 -14.28 9.33 -18.08
C LYS A 276 -12.88 9.89 -18.32
N PHE A 277 -12.13 10.18 -17.26
CA PHE A 277 -10.74 10.65 -17.35
C PHE A 277 -9.81 9.44 -17.35
N THR A 278 -8.71 9.47 -18.10
CA THR A 278 -7.83 8.31 -18.25
C THR A 278 -6.45 8.57 -17.69
N GLY A 279 -6.01 7.71 -16.77
CA GLY A 279 -4.66 7.72 -16.21
C GLY A 279 -4.52 6.71 -15.09
N LYS A 280 -3.45 5.91 -15.11
CA LYS A 280 -3.28 4.75 -14.19
C LYS A 280 -3.39 5.10 -12.71
N ASP A 281 -2.93 6.29 -12.32
CA ASP A 281 -2.90 6.81 -10.94
C ASP A 281 -3.93 7.93 -10.74
N LEU A 282 -4.87 8.12 -11.66
CA LEU A 282 -6.07 8.91 -11.40
C LEU A 282 -7.04 8.08 -10.54
N PRO A 283 -7.87 8.73 -9.71
CA PRO A 283 -8.96 8.04 -9.02
C PRO A 283 -9.90 7.40 -10.05
N VAL A 284 -10.40 6.21 -9.74
CA VAL A 284 -11.52 5.64 -10.48
C VAL A 284 -12.77 6.45 -10.18
N GLU A 285 -13.45 6.88 -11.24
CA GLU A 285 -14.76 7.53 -11.19
C GLU A 285 -15.72 6.90 -12.21
N SER A 286 -16.96 7.39 -12.27
CA SER A 286 -18.04 6.85 -13.10
C SER A 286 -18.45 5.41 -12.70
N ILE A 287 -18.39 5.15 -11.40
CA ILE A 287 -18.81 3.90 -10.76
C ILE A 287 -19.99 4.13 -9.82
N SER A 288 -20.86 3.13 -9.72
CA SER A 288 -21.99 3.15 -8.79
C SER A 288 -21.56 2.70 -7.39
N LEU A 289 -22.40 2.93 -6.39
CA LEU A 289 -22.21 2.38 -5.04
C LEU A 289 -22.08 0.85 -5.08
N PHE A 290 -22.90 0.20 -5.90
CA PHE A 290 -22.90 -1.25 -6.05
C PHE A 290 -21.61 -1.76 -6.70
N ASP A 291 -21.07 -1.04 -7.68
CA ASP A 291 -19.77 -1.38 -8.28
C ASP A 291 -18.64 -1.28 -7.24
N ALA A 292 -18.66 -0.27 -6.37
CA ALA A 292 -17.70 -0.14 -5.27
C ALA A 292 -17.84 -1.24 -4.20
N ILE A 293 -19.07 -1.68 -3.92
CA ILE A 293 -19.34 -2.82 -3.01
C ILE A 293 -18.83 -4.13 -3.61
N GLU A 294 -19.10 -4.38 -4.90
CA GLU A 294 -18.59 -5.55 -5.62
C GLU A 294 -17.05 -5.58 -5.61
N PHE A 295 -16.40 -4.43 -5.86
CA PHE A 295 -14.95 -4.31 -5.73
C PHE A 295 -14.46 -4.74 -4.34
N CYS A 296 -15.08 -4.24 -3.27
CA CYS A 296 -14.76 -4.63 -1.90
C CYS A 296 -14.98 -6.14 -1.66
N ARG A 297 -16.07 -6.72 -2.17
CA ARG A 297 -16.38 -8.15 -2.02
C ARG A 297 -15.35 -9.04 -2.72
N ARG A 298 -14.90 -8.65 -3.92
CA ARG A 298 -13.82 -9.36 -4.63
C ARG A 298 -12.51 -9.33 -3.86
N LEU A 299 -12.12 -8.18 -3.31
CA LEU A 299 -10.95 -8.07 -2.42
C LEU A 299 -11.11 -8.95 -1.18
N ALA A 300 -12.25 -8.86 -0.50
CA ALA A 300 -12.52 -9.63 0.70
C ALA A 300 -12.43 -11.14 0.41
N LYS A 301 -12.97 -11.59 -0.72
CA LYS A 301 -12.88 -12.98 -1.15
C LYS A 301 -11.45 -13.42 -1.48
N LYS A 302 -10.67 -12.54 -2.13
CA LYS A 302 -9.30 -12.84 -2.57
C LYS A 302 -8.33 -12.95 -1.40
N PHE A 303 -8.41 -12.02 -0.46
CA PHE A 303 -7.44 -11.86 0.63
C PHE A 303 -7.94 -12.36 1.98
N ASN A 304 -9.22 -12.73 2.09
CA ASN A 304 -9.83 -13.16 3.34
C ASN A 304 -9.71 -12.11 4.47
N CYS A 305 -9.71 -10.82 4.12
CA CYS A 305 -9.94 -9.67 5.03
C CYS A 305 -11.36 -9.11 4.83
N ASN A 306 -11.93 -8.47 5.85
CA ASN A 306 -13.16 -7.71 5.74
C ASN A 306 -12.97 -6.37 5.00
N TYR A 307 -12.74 -6.42 3.68
CA TYR A 307 -12.74 -5.23 2.83
C TYR A 307 -14.17 -4.70 2.61
N ARG A 308 -14.36 -3.39 2.84
CA ARG A 308 -15.65 -2.72 2.70
C ARG A 308 -15.50 -1.23 2.40
N LEU A 309 -16.60 -0.60 2.03
CA LEU A 309 -16.70 0.85 2.05
C LEU A 309 -16.73 1.38 3.50
N PRO A 310 -16.17 2.58 3.76
CA PRO A 310 -16.34 3.23 5.04
C PRO A 310 -17.81 3.60 5.26
N THR A 311 -18.26 3.56 6.50
CA THR A 311 -19.46 4.29 6.90
C THR A 311 -19.19 5.79 6.80
N GLU A 312 -20.26 6.58 6.71
CA GLU A 312 -20.11 8.04 6.72
C GLU A 312 -19.33 8.57 7.94
N ALA A 313 -19.62 8.02 9.13
CA ALA A 313 -19.00 8.48 10.37
C ALA A 313 -17.50 8.15 10.39
N GLU A 314 -17.14 6.96 9.95
CA GLU A 314 -15.74 6.55 9.79
C GLU A 314 -15.00 7.42 8.78
N TRP A 315 -15.63 7.73 7.65
CA TRP A 315 -15.04 8.61 6.65
C TRP A 315 -14.77 10.01 7.22
N GLU A 316 -15.74 10.60 7.93
CA GLU A 316 -15.56 11.94 8.52
C GLU A 316 -14.47 11.94 9.60
N TYR A 317 -14.44 10.92 10.46
CA TYR A 317 -13.39 10.77 11.47
C TYR A 317 -12.01 10.71 10.82
N ALA A 318 -11.85 9.84 9.82
CA ALA A 318 -10.63 9.69 9.07
C ALA A 318 -10.24 10.99 8.37
N CYS A 319 -11.18 11.67 7.71
CA CYS A 319 -10.97 12.95 7.01
C CYS A 319 -10.40 14.02 7.94
N ARG A 320 -11.03 14.17 9.11
CA ARG A 320 -10.66 15.18 10.11
C ARG A 320 -9.26 14.98 10.66
N GLY A 321 -8.76 13.74 10.77
CA GLY A 321 -7.43 13.48 11.31
C GLY A 321 -7.20 14.17 12.66
N GLY A 322 -8.21 14.13 13.54
CA GLY A 322 -8.20 14.78 14.85
C GLY A 322 -8.63 16.25 14.90
N THR A 323 -8.85 16.95 13.78
CA THR A 323 -9.31 18.35 13.80
C THR A 323 -10.84 18.48 13.94
N LYS A 324 -11.30 19.60 14.52
CA LYS A 324 -12.73 20.00 14.54
C LYS A 324 -13.07 21.06 13.50
N THR A 325 -12.07 21.49 12.73
CA THR A 325 -12.17 22.59 11.77
C THR A 325 -12.95 22.18 10.52
N LYS A 326 -13.23 23.14 9.66
CA LYS A 326 -13.99 22.92 8.43
C LYS A 326 -13.29 21.96 7.45
N PHE A 327 -11.97 22.04 7.39
CA PHE A 327 -11.08 21.15 6.63
C PHE A 327 -10.03 20.59 7.59
N ASN A 328 -9.36 19.50 7.23
CA ASN A 328 -8.18 19.01 7.97
C ASN A 328 -7.05 20.06 8.05
N PHE A 329 -7.05 20.98 7.09
CA PHE A 329 -6.17 22.13 6.99
C PHE A 329 -6.51 23.25 7.97
N GLY A 330 -7.73 23.32 8.52
CA GLY A 330 -8.21 24.48 9.26
C GLY A 330 -9.53 24.99 8.72
N ASP A 331 -9.77 26.30 8.80
CA ASP A 331 -11.05 26.90 8.38
C ASP A 331 -11.08 27.32 6.91
N ALA A 332 -9.94 27.22 6.21
CA ALA A 332 -9.79 27.54 4.81
C ALA A 332 -9.05 26.43 4.04
N ILE A 333 -9.29 26.39 2.73
CA ILE A 333 -8.62 25.50 1.78
C ILE A 333 -8.28 26.32 0.53
N ASP A 334 -7.21 25.96 -0.16
CA ASP A 334 -6.74 26.61 -1.38
C ASP A 334 -6.53 25.58 -2.48
N THR A 335 -6.68 25.98 -3.74
CA THR A 335 -6.41 25.10 -4.89
C THR A 335 -4.96 24.64 -4.99
N SER A 336 -4.03 25.25 -4.25
CA SER A 336 -2.65 24.76 -4.11
C SER A 336 -2.53 23.50 -3.25
N CYS A 337 -3.55 23.14 -2.46
CA CYS A 337 -3.53 21.95 -1.59
C CYS A 337 -4.62 20.91 -1.86
N ALA A 338 -5.58 21.22 -2.74
CA ALA A 338 -6.67 20.32 -3.11
C ALA A 338 -7.25 20.64 -4.49
N ASN A 339 -7.81 19.64 -5.15
CA ASN A 339 -8.43 19.77 -6.47
C ASN A 339 -9.92 20.08 -6.36
N PHE A 340 -10.33 21.34 -6.54
CA PHE A 340 -11.74 21.77 -6.49
C PHE A 340 -12.00 23.00 -7.40
N LEU A 341 -13.26 23.40 -7.57
CA LEU A 341 -13.64 24.55 -8.39
C LEU A 341 -13.36 25.86 -7.64
N ASP A 342 -12.42 26.65 -8.15
CA ASP A 342 -12.16 28.01 -7.67
C ASP A 342 -13.08 29.04 -8.37
N GLU A 343 -13.92 29.70 -7.58
CA GLU A 343 -14.83 30.75 -8.04
C GLU A 343 -14.08 31.99 -8.57
N ARG A 344 -12.88 32.28 -8.04
CA ARG A 344 -12.20 33.56 -8.29
C ARG A 344 -11.51 33.61 -9.64
N SER A 345 -10.96 32.49 -10.08
CA SER A 345 -10.22 32.40 -11.32
C SER A 345 -11.08 32.02 -12.53
N GLY A 346 -12.29 31.47 -12.32
CA GLY A 346 -13.10 30.89 -13.40
C GLY A 346 -12.41 29.72 -14.14
N SER A 347 -11.21 29.34 -13.68
CA SER A 347 -10.33 28.31 -14.23
C SER A 347 -10.18 27.14 -13.26
N GLY A 348 -11.24 26.86 -12.48
CA GLY A 348 -11.25 25.70 -11.61
C GLY A 348 -11.04 24.40 -12.40
N ALA A 349 -10.68 23.36 -11.67
CA ALA A 349 -10.29 22.08 -12.23
C ALA A 349 -11.28 21.58 -13.29
N LYS A 350 -10.76 21.06 -14.40
CA LYS A 350 -11.56 20.52 -15.51
C LYS A 350 -11.68 18.99 -15.45
N SER A 351 -10.90 18.36 -14.58
CA SER A 351 -10.77 16.92 -14.46
C SER A 351 -10.22 16.54 -13.08
N THR A 352 -10.20 15.23 -12.82
CA THR A 352 -9.44 14.65 -11.73
C THR A 352 -7.93 14.89 -11.90
N THR A 353 -7.20 14.83 -10.79
CA THR A 353 -5.73 14.86 -10.72
C THR A 353 -5.21 13.51 -10.24
N LEU A 354 -3.91 13.25 -10.46
CA LEU A 354 -3.24 12.08 -9.89
C LEU A 354 -3.47 12.04 -8.37
N VAL A 355 -3.67 10.85 -7.82
CA VAL A 355 -3.79 10.71 -6.36
C VAL A 355 -2.51 11.19 -5.69
N GLY A 356 -2.65 11.90 -4.57
CA GLY A 356 -1.54 12.47 -3.82
C GLY A 356 -0.81 13.62 -4.51
N HIS A 357 -1.31 14.17 -5.63
CA HIS A 357 -0.66 15.21 -6.41
C HIS A 357 -0.17 16.41 -5.58
N PHE A 358 -0.98 16.84 -4.61
CA PHE A 358 -0.67 18.01 -3.78
C PHE A 358 0.30 17.73 -2.64
N ALA A 359 0.61 16.45 -2.35
CA ALA A 359 1.52 16.04 -1.28
C ALA A 359 1.12 16.56 0.13
N TYR A 360 -0.17 16.81 0.37
CA TYR A 360 -0.70 17.29 1.65
C TYR A 360 -1.66 16.27 2.28
N PRO A 361 -1.15 15.25 2.99
CA PRO A 361 -1.98 14.36 3.76
C PRO A 361 -2.55 15.05 5.00
N ASN A 362 -3.59 14.46 5.59
CA ASN A 362 -4.05 14.81 6.92
C ASN A 362 -3.15 14.22 8.02
N CYS A 363 -3.47 14.44 9.29
CA CYS A 363 -2.67 13.95 10.43
C CYS A 363 -2.53 12.42 10.49
N PHE A 364 -3.41 11.66 9.83
CA PHE A 364 -3.35 10.20 9.76
C PHE A 364 -2.57 9.68 8.54
N GLY A 365 -2.10 10.57 7.66
CA GLY A 365 -1.36 10.16 6.46
C GLY A 365 -2.25 9.87 5.25
N LEU A 366 -3.53 10.27 5.30
CA LEU A 366 -4.49 10.10 4.21
C LEU A 366 -4.49 11.30 3.27
N TYR A 367 -4.53 11.04 1.97
CA TYR A 367 -4.49 12.05 0.91
C TYR A 367 -5.87 12.21 0.25
N ASP A 368 -6.03 13.34 -0.43
CA ASP A 368 -7.22 13.68 -1.23
C ASP A 368 -8.54 13.58 -0.45
N MET A 369 -8.51 13.83 0.87
CA MET A 369 -9.71 13.86 1.71
C MET A 369 -10.63 15.07 1.42
N HIS A 370 -10.16 16.02 0.61
CA HIS A 370 -10.86 17.23 0.20
C HIS A 370 -10.69 17.44 -1.31
N GLY A 371 -11.78 17.35 -2.07
CA GLY A 371 -11.77 17.51 -3.53
C GLY A 371 -11.35 16.25 -4.29
N ASN A 372 -10.90 16.44 -5.53
CA ASN A 372 -10.61 15.43 -6.56
C ASN A 372 -11.86 14.61 -6.95
N VAL A 373 -12.33 13.69 -6.11
CA VAL A 373 -13.58 12.95 -6.31
C VAL A 373 -14.36 12.89 -5.01
N TYR A 374 -15.68 12.99 -5.12
CA TYR A 374 -16.57 12.54 -4.05
C TYR A 374 -16.37 11.05 -3.82
N GLU A 375 -16.55 10.58 -2.60
CA GLU A 375 -16.33 9.18 -2.26
C GLU A 375 -17.57 8.53 -1.66
N TRP A 376 -17.96 7.39 -2.24
CA TRP A 376 -19.06 6.58 -1.72
C TRP A 376 -18.78 6.07 -0.30
N CYS A 377 -19.79 6.21 0.56
CA CYS A 377 -19.84 5.69 1.92
C CYS A 377 -21.11 4.85 2.12
N LEU A 378 -21.04 3.85 2.99
CA LEU A 378 -22.20 3.08 3.43
C LEU A 378 -23.12 3.95 4.29
N ASN A 379 -24.41 3.85 4.01
CA ASN A 379 -25.47 4.48 4.77
C ASN A 379 -26.26 3.38 5.50
N GLN A 380 -26.13 3.30 6.83
CA GLN A 380 -26.62 2.19 7.67
C GLN A 380 -28.17 2.07 7.77
N GLY A 381 -28.94 2.45 6.75
CA GLY A 381 -30.41 2.44 6.85
C GLY A 381 -31.24 2.36 5.57
N LYS A 382 -30.67 2.46 4.35
CA LYS A 382 -31.42 2.27 3.09
C LYS A 382 -30.52 1.73 1.97
N GLU A 383 -30.80 0.52 1.50
CA GLU A 383 -29.98 -0.21 0.51
C GLU A 383 -29.85 0.48 -0.86
N SER A 384 -30.79 1.36 -1.22
CA SER A 384 -30.81 2.05 -2.52
C SER A 384 -30.18 3.45 -2.53
N LEU A 385 -29.75 3.97 -1.38
CA LEU A 385 -29.22 5.34 -1.27
C LEU A 385 -27.82 5.35 -0.66
N GLY A 386 -26.85 5.82 -1.44
CA GLY A 386 -25.49 6.07 -0.98
C GLY A 386 -25.31 7.48 -0.44
N VAL A 387 -24.29 7.64 0.40
CA VAL A 387 -23.81 8.94 0.86
C VAL A 387 -22.46 9.18 0.22
N ILE A 388 -22.23 10.39 -0.29
CA ILE A 388 -20.93 10.80 -0.81
C ILE A 388 -20.33 11.91 0.03
N ARG A 389 -19.01 11.85 0.24
CA ARG A 389 -18.22 12.78 1.08
C ARG A 389 -16.97 13.29 0.35
N GLY A 390 -16.36 14.36 0.87
CA GLY A 390 -15.07 14.89 0.39
C GLY A 390 -15.12 16.00 -0.66
N GLY A 391 -16.21 16.12 -1.42
CA GLY A 391 -16.27 17.05 -2.55
C GLY A 391 -15.46 16.56 -3.74
N SER A 392 -15.55 17.26 -4.87
CA SER A 392 -14.86 16.83 -6.10
C SER A 392 -14.18 17.99 -6.82
N TRP A 393 -13.48 17.68 -7.90
CA TRP A 393 -12.82 18.64 -8.80
C TRP A 393 -13.77 19.76 -9.29
N ARG A 394 -15.08 19.50 -9.36
CA ARG A 394 -16.08 20.47 -9.85
C ARG A 394 -16.90 21.15 -8.75
N ASP A 395 -16.65 20.84 -7.48
CA ASP A 395 -17.36 21.47 -6.37
C ASP A 395 -16.60 22.66 -5.82
N LEU A 396 -17.34 23.63 -5.30
CA LEU A 396 -16.78 24.76 -4.57
C LEU A 396 -16.19 24.29 -3.24
N ALA A 397 -15.29 25.09 -2.66
CA ALA A 397 -14.64 24.80 -1.37
C ALA A 397 -15.62 24.34 -0.27
N ASN A 398 -16.83 24.93 -0.21
CA ASN A 398 -17.86 24.54 0.75
C ASN A 398 -18.36 23.09 0.57
N GLY A 399 -18.37 22.58 -0.66
CA GLY A 399 -18.72 21.20 -0.97
C GLY A 399 -17.65 20.18 -0.56
N CYS A 400 -16.44 20.66 -0.27
CA CYS A 400 -15.28 19.85 0.10
C CYS A 400 -15.02 19.81 1.63
N SER A 401 -15.86 20.42 2.48
CA SER A 401 -15.60 20.43 3.93
C SER A 401 -15.75 19.04 4.57
N SER A 402 -15.04 18.79 5.68
CA SER A 402 -15.03 17.49 6.37
C SER A 402 -16.42 16.95 6.74
N SER A 403 -17.39 17.83 7.05
CA SER A 403 -18.78 17.46 7.38
C SER A 403 -19.75 17.55 6.20
N HIS A 404 -19.31 18.00 5.02
CA HIS A 404 -20.22 18.10 3.88
C HIS A 404 -20.60 16.70 3.41
N ARG A 405 -21.89 16.51 3.14
CA ARG A 405 -22.46 15.25 2.66
C ARG A 405 -23.49 15.51 1.57
N ARG A 406 -23.58 14.58 0.62
CA ARG A 406 -24.72 14.51 -0.31
C ARG A 406 -25.27 13.09 -0.34
N LYS A 407 -26.59 12.98 -0.51
CA LYS A 407 -27.25 11.71 -0.79
C LYS A 407 -27.43 11.58 -2.30
N ARG A 408 -27.26 10.36 -2.81
CA ARG A 408 -27.42 10.00 -4.22
C ARG A 408 -28.10 8.64 -4.33
N ASP A 409 -28.79 8.40 -5.45
CA ASP A 409 -29.19 7.03 -5.78
C ASP A 409 -27.92 6.19 -5.95
N GLY A 410 -27.86 5.03 -5.28
CA GLY A 410 -26.69 4.15 -5.34
C GLY A 410 -26.38 3.62 -6.74
N ARG A 411 -27.30 3.73 -7.70
CA ARG A 411 -27.10 3.35 -9.11
C ARG A 411 -26.50 4.45 -9.97
N GLU A 412 -26.51 5.70 -9.51
CA GLU A 412 -25.94 6.82 -10.26
C GLU A 412 -24.43 6.60 -10.45
N LYS A 413 -23.96 6.87 -11.67
CA LYS A 413 -22.54 6.89 -12.04
C LYS A 413 -22.21 8.30 -12.49
N SER A 414 -21.13 8.88 -11.99
CA SER A 414 -20.76 10.25 -12.32
C SER A 414 -19.25 10.43 -12.35
N ASP A 415 -18.79 11.32 -13.22
CA ASP A 415 -17.37 11.60 -13.48
C ASP A 415 -16.61 12.32 -12.37
N PHE A 416 -17.27 12.47 -11.23
CA PHE A 416 -16.78 13.14 -10.05
C PHE A 416 -16.98 12.30 -8.79
N ILE A 417 -17.46 11.06 -8.91
CA ILE A 417 -17.69 10.14 -7.78
C ILE A 417 -16.82 8.89 -7.96
N GLY A 418 -15.90 8.70 -7.02
CA GLY A 418 -15.11 7.49 -6.80
C GLY A 418 -15.37 6.92 -5.41
N PHE A 419 -14.35 6.31 -4.80
CA PHE A 419 -14.44 5.75 -3.45
C PHE A 419 -13.06 5.44 -2.87
N ARG A 420 -13.04 5.15 -1.57
CA ARG A 420 -11.93 4.52 -0.85
C ARG A 420 -12.46 3.36 -0.02
N ILE A 421 -11.56 2.51 0.48
CA ILE A 421 -11.92 1.27 1.16
C ILE A 421 -11.36 1.20 2.58
N PHE A 422 -12.04 0.43 3.41
CA PHE A 422 -11.64 0.00 4.75
C PHE A 422 -11.32 -1.50 4.74
N CYS A 423 -10.36 -1.94 5.54
CA CYS A 423 -10.16 -3.34 5.94
C CYS A 423 -10.05 -3.40 7.47
N SER A 424 -10.65 -4.43 8.04
CA SER A 424 -10.55 -4.78 9.45
C SER A 424 -10.41 -6.29 9.57
N ASP A 425 -9.85 -6.75 10.68
CA ASP A 425 -9.81 -8.17 11.04
C ASP A 425 -11.22 -8.79 11.16
#